data_AF-K2MZD0-F1
#
_entry.id   AF-K2MZD0-F1
#
_cell.length_a   1.000
_cell.length_b   1.000
_cell.length_c   1.000
_cell.angle_alpha   90.00
_cell.angle_beta   90.00
_cell.angle_gamma   90.00
#
_symmetry.space_group_name_H-M   'P 1'
#
loop_
_entity.id
_entity.type
_entity.pdbx_description
1 polymer ?
#
loop_
_entity_poly.entity_id
_entity_poly.type
_entity_poly.pdbx_seq_one_letter_code
_entity_poly.pdbx_strand_id
1 'polypeptide(L)'
;MEFILDTFDSSASTLKAYYEQLQQLGEEGEDRDVKIDALRALHDCFVSHTEKISCELDVLQTDEEREADGIEEEVAELEAELLMLTQIAEGCDVGGHRLPFPACDSFEMYRAFATNLGDFVAKLTVLRDAMQGFLSHPHPLETESSFYITWCGVTNEKTWAEKVNELHATWDVLEARAGTVAVPSPGSLIEAARGLLDEVVALGERAVDRVADLRQLWERREKAVKEIEGQQRRLVVWCRQQQVNLDALSDPDHIQEFCASLLEHYKVMSSNYRVLLESAEPFLDCEAVQEKLLEANETWVHLQVKALERLRHTLFEVHADNILEERVEEHVSFGLQVGPFLEELKHSLVATRNTNSVLHDRFDQLTEECQSLQEIMPKHDELCKCLLQFANRMRIMREAYACYRAAALSRVTYLASSSDILTEAARRKEDFESCVEEIQAWVDHKAKDDSWRDVREKVRGIKALLEREQQFLDQERKEQEGEEGVKKGEQSNVL
;
A
#
# COMPACT_ATOMS: atom_id res chain seq x y z
N MET A 1 -10.20 52.78 15.81
CA MET A 1 -11.18 53.43 16.73
C MET A 1 -10.66 54.76 17.30
N GLU A 2 -9.51 54.81 17.97
CA GLU A 2 -8.97 56.09 18.53
C GLU A 2 -8.81 57.19 17.46
N PHE A 3 -8.29 56.86 16.27
CA PHE A 3 -8.15 57.82 15.16
C PHE A 3 -9.48 58.45 14.67
N ILE A 4 -10.58 57.69 14.75
CA ILE A 4 -11.91 58.14 14.31
C ILE A 4 -12.55 59.02 15.37
N LEU A 5 -12.33 58.69 16.65
CA LEU A 5 -12.75 59.54 17.75
C LEU A 5 -12.00 60.88 17.71
N ASP A 6 -10.71 60.89 17.41
CA ASP A 6 -9.93 62.12 17.24
C ASP A 6 -10.43 62.95 16.05
N THR A 7 -10.77 62.29 14.92
CA THR A 7 -11.30 62.95 13.72
C THR A 7 -12.71 63.50 13.94
N PHE A 8 -13.55 62.75 14.66
CA PHE A 8 -14.87 63.17 15.11
C PHE A 8 -14.77 64.39 16.03
N ASP A 9 -13.93 64.33 17.06
CA ASP A 9 -13.78 65.41 18.04
C ASP A 9 -13.20 66.69 17.42
N SER A 10 -12.25 66.56 16.48
CA SER A 10 -11.70 67.67 15.73
C SER A 10 -12.74 68.36 14.84
N SER A 11 -13.50 67.57 14.09
CA SER A 11 -14.52 68.10 13.17
C SER A 11 -15.76 68.63 13.92
N ALA A 12 -16.17 67.97 15.01
CA ALA A 12 -17.25 68.42 15.89
C ALA A 12 -16.89 69.72 16.65
N SER A 13 -15.63 69.87 17.07
CA SER A 13 -15.14 71.11 17.68
C SER A 13 -15.19 72.29 16.70
N THR A 14 -14.88 72.04 15.42
CA THR A 14 -14.97 73.05 14.37
C THR A 14 -16.42 73.45 14.12
N LEU A 15 -17.32 72.47 14.02
CA LEU A 15 -18.76 72.71 13.87
C LEU A 15 -19.34 73.51 15.05
N LYS A 16 -18.94 73.16 16.27
CA LYS A 16 -19.34 73.85 17.49
C LYS A 16 -18.85 75.29 17.52
N ALA A 17 -17.61 75.56 17.07
CA ALA A 17 -17.07 76.91 16.97
C ALA A 17 -17.87 77.78 15.99
N TYR A 18 -18.25 77.26 14.82
CA TYR A 18 -19.12 77.98 13.87
C TYR A 18 -20.52 78.20 14.43
N TYR A 19 -21.07 77.23 15.16
CA TYR A 19 -22.37 77.38 15.81
C TYR A 19 -22.35 78.44 16.92
N GLU A 20 -21.30 78.47 17.75
CA GLU A 20 -21.11 79.48 18.80
C GLU A 20 -20.88 80.88 18.21
N GLN A 21 -20.11 81.00 17.11
CA GLN A 21 -19.98 82.25 16.36
C GLN A 21 -21.33 82.75 15.85
N LEU A 22 -22.19 81.84 15.38
CA LEU A 22 -23.54 82.16 14.92
C LEU A 22 -24.48 82.61 16.04
N GLN A 23 -24.31 82.07 17.26
CA GLN A 23 -25.06 82.52 18.44
C GLN A 23 -24.63 83.90 18.93
N GLN A 24 -23.37 84.29 18.74
CA GLN A 24 -22.87 85.61 19.14
C GLN A 24 -23.29 86.73 18.18
N LEU A 25 -23.71 86.38 16.96
CA LEU A 25 -24.37 87.30 16.02
C LEU A 25 -25.79 87.61 16.51
N GLY A 26 -25.90 88.64 17.36
CA GLY A 26 -27.15 89.10 17.99
C GLY A 26 -28.27 89.41 16.98
N GLU A 27 -29.52 89.33 17.45
CA GLU A 27 -30.72 89.43 16.58
C GLU A 27 -31.05 90.84 16.07
N GLU A 28 -30.25 91.86 16.41
CA GLU A 28 -30.53 93.25 16.07
C GLU A 28 -29.98 93.67 14.71
N GLY A 29 -30.78 93.42 13.66
CA GLY A 29 -31.18 94.44 12.69
C GLY A 29 -30.27 94.84 11.52
N GLU A 30 -28.94 94.80 11.59
CA GLU A 30 -28.10 95.47 10.55
C GLU A 30 -27.13 94.58 9.75
N ASP A 31 -27.08 93.26 9.95
CA ASP A 31 -26.14 92.41 9.19
C ASP A 31 -26.73 91.06 8.73
N ARG A 32 -27.81 91.14 7.94
CA ARG A 32 -28.52 89.95 7.42
C ARG A 32 -27.65 89.10 6.49
N ASP A 33 -26.82 89.72 5.66
CA ASP A 33 -25.96 89.02 4.71
C ASP A 33 -24.83 88.27 5.42
N VAL A 34 -24.23 88.89 6.45
CA VAL A 34 -23.24 88.23 7.31
C VAL A 34 -23.83 87.01 8.03
N LYS A 35 -25.08 87.07 8.47
CA LYS A 35 -25.77 85.93 9.08
C LYS A 35 -26.05 84.80 8.08
N ILE A 36 -26.40 85.13 6.82
CA ILE A 36 -26.60 84.13 5.76
C ILE A 36 -25.28 83.44 5.40
N ASP A 37 -24.19 84.20 5.29
CA ASP A 37 -22.88 83.63 4.99
C ASP A 37 -22.35 82.78 6.16
N ALA A 38 -22.62 83.17 7.42
CA ALA A 38 -22.33 82.33 8.58
C ALA A 38 -23.16 81.03 8.61
N LEU A 39 -24.45 81.09 8.22
CA LEU A 39 -25.29 79.89 8.08
C LEU A 39 -24.81 78.97 6.96
N ARG A 40 -24.35 79.52 5.83
CA ARG A 40 -23.73 78.73 4.75
C ARG A 40 -22.43 78.09 5.21
N ALA A 41 -21.55 78.84 5.86
CA ALA A 41 -20.32 78.28 6.42
C ALA A 41 -20.60 77.16 7.44
N LEU A 42 -21.64 77.30 8.26
CA LEU A 42 -22.07 76.25 9.17
C LEU A 42 -22.62 75.02 8.43
N HIS A 43 -23.45 75.23 7.40
CA HIS A 43 -23.96 74.15 6.55
C HIS A 43 -22.84 73.39 5.85
N ASP A 44 -21.91 74.11 5.23
CA ASP A 44 -20.77 73.51 4.52
C ASP A 44 -19.85 72.78 5.49
N CYS A 45 -19.67 73.31 6.71
CA CYS A 45 -18.96 72.62 7.78
C CYS A 45 -19.71 71.35 8.24
N PHE A 46 -21.04 71.38 8.28
CA PHE A 46 -21.86 70.21 8.62
C PHE A 46 -21.77 69.13 7.55
N VAL A 47 -21.92 69.48 6.28
CA VAL A 47 -21.76 68.55 5.15
C VAL A 47 -20.36 67.95 5.15
N SER A 48 -19.33 68.78 5.31
CA SER A 48 -17.94 68.32 5.40
C SER A 48 -17.69 67.39 6.59
N HIS A 49 -18.33 67.63 7.73
CA HIS A 49 -18.27 66.76 8.90
C HIS A 49 -18.94 65.41 8.62
N THR A 50 -20.14 65.40 8.04
CA THR A 50 -20.86 64.17 7.70
C THR A 50 -20.14 63.35 6.64
N GLU A 51 -19.58 63.98 5.61
CA GLU A 51 -18.81 63.29 4.56
C GLU A 51 -17.54 62.67 5.13
N LYS A 52 -16.79 63.41 5.96
CA LYS A 52 -15.58 62.87 6.62
C LYS A 52 -15.90 61.70 7.51
N ILE A 53 -16.98 61.77 8.30
CA ILE A 53 -17.41 60.68 9.16
C ILE A 53 -17.85 59.48 8.34
N SER A 54 -18.59 59.68 7.25
CA SER A 54 -19.02 58.60 6.35
C SER A 54 -17.81 57.89 5.74
N CYS A 55 -16.84 58.64 5.19
CA CYS A 55 -15.64 58.04 4.61
C CYS A 55 -14.81 57.23 5.64
N GLU A 56 -14.69 57.72 6.88
CA GLU A 56 -13.97 56.99 7.93
C GLU A 56 -14.75 55.77 8.44
N LEU A 57 -16.09 55.80 8.39
CA LEU A 57 -16.96 54.65 8.67
C LEU A 57 -16.88 53.60 7.54
N ASP A 58 -16.82 54.02 6.29
CA ASP A 58 -16.66 53.11 5.13
C ASP A 58 -15.32 52.37 5.19
N VAL A 59 -14.26 53.02 5.70
CA VAL A 59 -12.94 52.39 5.94
C VAL A 59 -12.98 51.35 7.07
N LEU A 60 -13.94 51.46 8.00
CA LEU A 60 -14.16 50.48 9.06
C LEU A 60 -15.08 49.33 8.70
N GLN A 61 -15.78 49.39 7.55
CA GLN A 61 -16.61 48.28 7.10
C GLN A 61 -15.74 47.02 7.01
N THR A 62 -16.16 45.97 7.70
CA THR A 62 -15.48 44.67 7.59
C THR A 62 -15.60 44.17 6.16
N ASP A 63 -14.70 43.28 5.74
CA ASP A 63 -14.80 42.68 4.40
C ASP A 63 -16.16 41.98 4.21
N GLU A 64 -16.75 41.47 5.29
CA GLU A 64 -18.09 40.86 5.35
C GLU A 64 -19.23 41.87 5.12
N GLU A 65 -19.11 43.09 5.64
CA GLU A 65 -20.11 44.16 5.41
C GLU A 65 -20.03 44.70 3.97
N ARG A 66 -18.82 44.86 3.42
CA ARG A 66 -18.64 45.22 2.01
C ARG A 66 -19.13 44.12 1.05
N GLU A 67 -18.95 42.86 1.42
CA GLU A 67 -19.51 41.73 0.68
C GLU A 67 -21.05 41.73 0.76
N ALA A 68 -21.63 42.04 1.92
CA ALA A 68 -23.08 42.17 2.07
C ALA A 68 -23.68 43.29 1.19
N ASP A 69 -23.06 44.48 1.18
CA ASP A 69 -23.50 45.59 0.32
C ASP A 69 -23.40 45.22 -1.18
N GLY A 70 -22.33 44.51 -1.57
CA GLY A 70 -22.16 44.01 -2.95
C GLY A 70 -23.21 42.96 -3.33
N ILE A 71 -23.58 42.08 -2.40
CA ILE A 71 -24.66 41.10 -2.60
C ILE A 71 -26.01 41.82 -2.70
N GLU A 72 -26.28 42.86 -1.91
CA GLU A 72 -27.53 43.63 -2.01
C GLU A 72 -27.65 44.34 -3.36
N GLU A 73 -26.56 44.88 -3.90
CA GLU A 73 -26.52 45.45 -5.25
C GLU A 73 -26.79 44.38 -6.33
N GLU A 74 -26.13 43.22 -6.25
CA GLU A 74 -26.37 42.09 -7.17
C GLU A 74 -27.82 41.59 -7.09
N VAL A 75 -28.40 41.52 -5.89
CA VAL A 75 -29.81 41.14 -5.69
C VAL A 75 -30.74 42.17 -6.34
N ALA A 76 -30.47 43.48 -6.19
CA ALA A 76 -31.27 44.52 -6.81
C ALA A 76 -31.20 44.47 -8.35
N GLU A 77 -30.02 44.16 -8.91
CA GLU A 77 -29.85 43.95 -10.36
C GLU A 77 -30.61 42.71 -10.84
N LEU A 78 -30.51 41.59 -10.12
CA LEU A 78 -31.22 40.35 -10.43
C LEU A 78 -32.74 40.51 -10.30
N GLU A 79 -33.23 41.27 -9.33
CA GLU A 79 -34.65 41.59 -9.20
C GLU A 79 -35.16 42.45 -10.37
N ALA A 80 -34.36 43.43 -10.81
CA ALA A 80 -34.68 44.25 -11.98
C ALA A 80 -34.70 43.41 -13.28
N GLU A 81 -33.74 42.49 -13.44
CA GLU A 81 -33.71 41.57 -14.57
C GLU A 81 -34.88 40.58 -14.54
N LEU A 82 -35.23 40.04 -13.37
CA LEU A 82 -36.38 39.16 -13.20
C LEU A 82 -37.69 39.87 -13.53
N LEU A 83 -37.83 41.14 -13.12
CA LEU A 83 -38.99 41.96 -13.45
C LEU A 83 -39.09 42.18 -14.97
N MET A 84 -37.97 42.45 -15.63
CA MET A 84 -37.90 42.60 -17.09
C MET A 84 -38.28 41.29 -17.81
N LEU A 85 -37.71 40.16 -17.40
CA LEU A 85 -37.99 38.85 -17.96
C LEU A 85 -39.45 38.42 -17.74
N THR A 86 -40.03 38.78 -16.60
CA THR A 86 -41.46 38.54 -16.30
C THR A 86 -42.36 39.36 -17.21
N GLN A 87 -42.04 40.65 -17.41
CA GLN A 87 -42.80 41.51 -18.33
C GLN A 87 -42.71 40.99 -19.78
N ILE A 88 -41.54 40.54 -20.22
CA ILE A 88 -41.35 39.92 -21.54
C ILE A 88 -42.13 38.60 -21.65
N ALA A 89 -42.14 37.77 -20.61
CA ALA A 89 -42.89 36.51 -20.57
C ALA A 89 -44.42 36.72 -20.59
N GLU A 90 -44.91 37.83 -20.02
CA GLU A 90 -46.31 38.26 -20.10
C GLU A 90 -46.65 38.92 -21.46
N GLY A 91 -45.68 39.03 -22.36
CA GLY A 91 -45.85 39.59 -23.70
C GLY A 91 -45.89 41.12 -23.71
N CYS A 92 -45.24 41.78 -22.76
CA CYS A 92 -45.12 43.23 -22.69
C CYS A 92 -43.68 43.67 -23.04
N ASP A 93 -43.52 44.77 -23.78
CA ASP A 93 -42.21 45.40 -23.96
C ASP A 93 -41.79 46.20 -22.70
N VAL A 94 -40.57 46.75 -22.73
CA VAL A 94 -39.97 47.57 -21.64
C VAL A 94 -40.82 48.81 -21.31
N GLY A 95 -41.75 49.21 -22.19
CA GLY A 95 -42.71 50.29 -21.98
C GLY A 95 -44.09 49.83 -21.48
N GLY A 96 -44.27 48.54 -21.18
CA GLY A 96 -45.56 47.96 -20.77
C GLY A 96 -46.56 47.80 -21.92
N HIS A 97 -46.14 47.89 -23.17
CA HIS A 97 -47.00 47.68 -24.33
C HIS A 97 -47.07 46.19 -24.68
N ARG A 98 -48.29 45.67 -24.80
CA ARG A 98 -48.51 44.29 -25.25
C ARG A 98 -47.95 44.10 -26.66
N LEU A 99 -46.92 43.29 -26.77
CA LEU A 99 -46.38 42.77 -28.02
C LEU A 99 -47.45 41.90 -28.70
N PRO A 100 -47.50 41.88 -30.05
CA PRO A 100 -48.40 41.01 -30.78
C PRO A 100 -48.12 39.55 -30.41
N PHE A 101 -49.13 38.89 -29.83
CA PHE A 101 -49.05 37.47 -29.45
C PHE A 101 -48.60 36.64 -30.66
N PRO A 102 -47.46 35.92 -30.58
CA PRO A 102 -47.20 34.85 -31.53
C PRO A 102 -48.29 33.80 -31.36
N ALA A 103 -48.72 33.16 -32.45
CA ALA A 103 -49.75 32.13 -32.42
C ALA A 103 -49.47 31.10 -31.29
N CYS A 104 -50.40 30.96 -30.35
CA CYS A 104 -50.23 30.18 -29.11
C CYS A 104 -49.62 28.79 -29.32
N ASP A 105 -49.97 28.12 -30.42
CA ASP A 105 -49.56 26.73 -30.68
C ASP A 105 -48.04 26.59 -30.87
N SER A 106 -47.34 27.61 -31.42
CA SER A 106 -45.89 27.52 -31.63
C SER A 106 -45.07 27.76 -30.35
N PHE A 107 -45.61 28.53 -29.40
CA PHE A 107 -44.92 28.86 -28.15
C PHE A 107 -44.97 27.69 -27.15
N GLU A 108 -46.12 27.03 -27.01
CA GLU A 108 -46.23 25.84 -26.15
C GLU A 108 -45.37 24.68 -26.68
N MET A 109 -45.34 24.48 -28.00
CA MET A 109 -44.46 23.47 -28.62
C MET A 109 -42.97 23.80 -28.43
N TYR A 110 -42.57 25.07 -28.54
CA TYR A 110 -41.19 25.49 -28.28
C TYR A 110 -40.81 25.31 -26.80
N ARG A 111 -41.67 25.70 -25.85
CA ARG A 111 -41.42 25.50 -24.41
C ARG A 111 -41.24 24.02 -24.10
N ALA A 112 -42.13 23.16 -24.59
CA ALA A 112 -42.00 21.72 -24.40
C ALA A 112 -40.71 21.16 -25.02
N PHE A 113 -40.32 21.63 -26.21
CA PHE A 113 -39.04 21.26 -26.82
C PHE A 113 -37.84 21.69 -25.96
N ALA A 114 -37.79 22.94 -25.52
CA ALA A 114 -36.69 23.48 -24.72
C ALA A 114 -36.54 22.76 -23.37
N THR A 115 -37.66 22.42 -22.69
CA THR A 115 -37.61 21.64 -21.44
C THR A 115 -37.07 20.24 -21.69
N ASN A 116 -37.57 19.54 -22.72
CA ASN A 116 -37.08 18.18 -23.02
C ASN A 116 -35.60 18.18 -23.45
N LEU A 117 -35.15 19.21 -24.18
CA LEU A 117 -33.74 19.39 -24.54
C LEU A 117 -32.89 19.65 -23.29
N GLY A 118 -33.36 20.51 -22.38
CA GLY A 118 -32.70 20.79 -21.10
C GLY A 118 -32.55 19.54 -20.23
N ASP A 119 -33.63 18.75 -20.09
CA ASP A 119 -33.61 17.49 -19.34
C ASP A 119 -32.65 16.45 -19.96
N PHE A 120 -32.63 16.38 -21.29
CA PHE A 120 -31.71 15.49 -22.00
C PHE A 120 -30.25 15.91 -21.83
N VAL A 121 -29.94 17.20 -21.97
CA VAL A 121 -28.59 17.74 -21.72
C VAL A 121 -28.18 17.52 -20.27
N ALA A 122 -29.07 17.76 -19.30
CA ALA A 122 -28.78 17.49 -17.88
C ALA A 122 -28.45 16.02 -17.64
N LYS A 123 -29.23 15.09 -18.22
CA LYS A 123 -28.97 13.64 -18.14
C LYS A 123 -27.62 13.27 -18.75
N LEU A 124 -27.27 13.83 -19.91
CA LEU A 124 -25.98 13.58 -20.57
C LEU A 124 -24.81 14.14 -19.76
N THR A 125 -24.94 15.34 -19.19
CA THR A 125 -23.89 15.93 -18.35
C THR A 125 -23.61 15.07 -17.13
N VAL A 126 -24.64 14.59 -16.43
CA VAL A 126 -24.47 13.69 -15.28
C VAL A 126 -23.81 12.37 -15.70
N LEU A 127 -24.20 11.80 -16.85
CA LEU A 127 -23.56 10.59 -17.38
C LEU A 127 -22.09 10.82 -17.72
N ARG A 128 -21.76 11.94 -18.38
CA ARG A 128 -20.40 12.33 -18.72
C ARG A 128 -19.55 12.43 -17.45
N ASP A 129 -20.02 13.17 -16.46
CA ASP A 129 -19.27 13.42 -15.22
C ASP A 129 -19.07 12.13 -14.42
N ALA A 130 -20.11 11.26 -14.35
CA ALA A 130 -20.00 9.95 -13.72
C ALA A 130 -19.00 9.03 -14.44
N MET A 131 -18.99 9.00 -15.78
CA MET A 131 -18.06 8.21 -16.57
C MET A 131 -16.62 8.74 -16.50
N GLN A 132 -16.43 10.06 -16.52
CA GLN A 132 -15.12 10.68 -16.33
C GLN A 132 -14.58 10.40 -14.92
N GLY A 133 -15.41 10.52 -13.88
CA GLY A 133 -15.06 10.16 -12.52
C GLY A 133 -14.65 8.69 -12.40
N PHE A 134 -15.42 7.79 -13.02
CA PHE A 134 -15.10 6.35 -13.08
C PHE A 134 -13.75 6.08 -13.77
N LEU A 135 -13.51 6.68 -14.94
CA LEU A 135 -12.29 6.47 -15.72
C LEU A 135 -11.04 7.06 -15.05
N SER A 136 -11.22 8.07 -14.20
CA SER A 136 -10.12 8.72 -13.48
C SER A 136 -9.74 7.99 -12.19
N HIS A 137 -10.57 7.05 -11.71
CA HIS A 137 -10.32 6.35 -10.45
C HIS A 137 -9.34 5.16 -10.63
N PRO A 138 -8.30 5.00 -9.79
CA PRO A 138 -7.37 3.88 -9.87
C PRO A 138 -8.00 2.49 -9.59
N HIS A 139 -9.01 2.42 -8.70
CA HIS A 139 -9.65 1.15 -8.30
C HIS A 139 -11.20 1.21 -8.36
N PRO A 140 -11.79 1.26 -9.56
CA PRO A 140 -13.23 1.55 -9.74
C PRO A 140 -14.20 0.42 -9.37
N LEU A 141 -13.70 -0.70 -8.84
CA LEU A 141 -14.53 -1.87 -8.49
C LEU A 141 -14.64 -2.07 -6.98
N GLU A 142 -14.03 -1.19 -6.18
CA GLU A 142 -14.26 -1.17 -4.74
C GLU A 142 -15.67 -0.60 -4.45
N THR A 143 -16.27 -1.09 -3.37
CA THR A 143 -17.70 -1.31 -3.13
C THR A 143 -18.69 -0.17 -3.48
N GLU A 144 -18.24 1.08 -3.54
CA GLU A 144 -19.08 2.25 -3.83
C GLU A 144 -19.24 2.54 -5.34
N SER A 145 -18.27 2.17 -6.19
CA SER A 145 -18.31 2.48 -7.62
C SER A 145 -19.15 1.49 -8.45
N SER A 146 -19.51 0.34 -7.86
CA SER A 146 -20.44 -0.66 -8.43
C SER A 146 -21.84 -0.08 -8.75
N PHE A 147 -22.34 0.82 -7.90
CA PHE A 147 -23.64 1.47 -8.10
C PHE A 147 -23.62 2.38 -9.33
N TYR A 148 -22.58 3.20 -9.48
CA TYR A 148 -22.42 4.13 -10.59
C TYR A 148 -22.24 3.43 -11.94
N ILE A 149 -21.49 2.33 -11.99
CA ILE A 149 -21.32 1.50 -13.20
C ILE A 149 -22.67 0.93 -13.64
N THR A 150 -23.49 0.48 -12.68
CA THR A 150 -24.82 -0.08 -12.95
C THR A 150 -25.80 0.99 -13.40
N TRP A 151 -25.80 2.16 -12.75
CA TRP A 151 -26.64 3.30 -13.12
C TRP A 151 -26.30 3.86 -14.51
N CYS A 152 -25.01 3.97 -14.85
CA CYS A 152 -24.55 4.40 -16.17
C CYS A 152 -24.79 3.36 -17.29
N GLY A 153 -25.13 2.11 -16.94
CA GLY A 153 -25.35 1.03 -17.91
C GLY A 153 -24.07 0.43 -18.52
N VAL A 154 -22.89 0.78 -18.00
CA VAL A 154 -21.57 0.34 -18.51
C VAL A 154 -21.09 -0.99 -17.88
N THR A 155 -22.03 -1.82 -17.42
CA THR A 155 -21.67 -3.12 -16.81
C THR A 155 -21.18 -4.16 -17.79
N ASN A 156 -21.67 -4.13 -19.04
CA ASN A 156 -21.23 -5.00 -20.13
C ASN A 156 -21.62 -4.35 -21.46
N GLU A 157 -21.04 -4.85 -22.56
CA GLU A 157 -21.27 -4.33 -23.91
C GLU A 157 -22.76 -4.33 -24.30
N LYS A 158 -23.54 -5.33 -23.86
CA LYS A 158 -24.96 -5.42 -24.17
C LYS A 158 -25.79 -4.36 -23.44
N THR A 159 -25.58 -4.15 -22.13
CA THR A 159 -26.29 -3.12 -21.36
C THR A 159 -25.94 -1.73 -21.86
N TRP A 160 -24.70 -1.53 -22.30
CA TRP A 160 -24.27 -0.29 -22.90
C TRP A 160 -24.92 -0.06 -24.27
N ALA A 161 -24.96 -1.07 -25.13
CA ALA A 161 -25.67 -0.99 -26.41
C ALA A 161 -27.16 -0.66 -26.24
N GLU A 162 -27.83 -1.27 -25.25
CA GLU A 162 -29.21 -0.92 -24.89
C GLU A 162 -29.34 0.55 -24.46
N LYS A 163 -28.37 1.06 -23.68
CA LYS A 163 -28.34 2.45 -23.24
C LYS A 163 -28.07 3.43 -24.39
N VAL A 164 -27.14 3.10 -25.28
CA VAL A 164 -26.84 3.88 -26.48
C VAL A 164 -28.07 3.97 -27.39
N ASN A 165 -28.81 2.87 -27.56
CA ASN A 165 -30.06 2.86 -28.31
C ASN A 165 -31.14 3.72 -27.65
N GLU A 166 -31.27 3.68 -26.30
CA GLU A 166 -32.17 4.57 -25.56
C GLU A 166 -31.83 6.05 -25.80
N LEU A 167 -30.54 6.41 -25.71
CA LEU A 167 -30.06 7.78 -25.91
C LEU A 167 -30.28 8.27 -27.35
N HIS A 168 -29.97 7.44 -28.35
CA HIS A 168 -30.24 7.78 -29.75
C HIS A 168 -31.74 7.89 -30.04
N ALA A 169 -32.57 7.01 -29.51
CA ALA A 169 -34.02 7.12 -29.67
C ALA A 169 -34.58 8.41 -29.05
N THR A 170 -34.08 8.82 -27.87
CA THR A 170 -34.46 10.10 -27.27
C THR A 170 -33.97 11.29 -28.08
N TRP A 171 -32.79 11.20 -28.68
CA TRP A 171 -32.26 12.22 -29.60
C TRP A 171 -33.10 12.35 -30.86
N ASP A 172 -33.44 11.24 -31.53
CA ASP A 172 -34.23 11.24 -32.77
C ASP A 172 -35.61 11.90 -32.56
N VAL A 173 -36.24 11.68 -31.40
CA VAL A 173 -37.50 12.34 -31.02
C VAL A 173 -37.32 13.85 -30.82
N LEU A 174 -36.20 14.27 -30.22
CA LEU A 174 -35.87 15.69 -30.04
C LEU A 174 -35.57 16.37 -31.38
N GLU A 175 -34.81 15.72 -32.25
CA GLU A 175 -34.45 16.21 -33.58
C GLU A 175 -35.68 16.36 -34.49
N ALA A 176 -36.58 15.36 -34.48
CA ALA A 176 -37.85 15.46 -35.20
C ALA A 176 -38.72 16.61 -34.69
N ARG A 177 -38.75 16.86 -33.38
CA ARG A 177 -39.47 18.00 -32.78
C ARG A 177 -38.82 19.33 -33.14
N ALA A 178 -37.49 19.41 -33.16
CA ALA A 178 -36.78 20.61 -33.60
C ALA A 178 -37.11 20.99 -35.05
N GLY A 179 -37.28 20.01 -35.94
CA GLY A 179 -37.70 20.25 -37.34
C GLY A 179 -39.14 20.79 -37.49
N THR A 180 -40.02 20.53 -36.51
CA THR A 180 -41.41 21.02 -36.52
C THR A 180 -41.58 22.42 -35.93
N VAL A 181 -40.70 22.81 -35.01
CA VAL A 181 -40.69 24.15 -34.43
C VAL A 181 -39.78 25.01 -35.30
N ALA A 182 -40.34 25.84 -36.18
CA ALA A 182 -39.59 26.75 -37.05
C ALA A 182 -38.87 27.84 -36.23
N VAL A 183 -37.76 27.47 -35.56
CA VAL A 183 -36.95 28.39 -34.76
C VAL A 183 -35.93 29.09 -35.67
N PRO A 184 -35.75 30.42 -35.56
CA PRO A 184 -34.84 31.17 -36.45
C PRO A 184 -33.33 30.97 -36.20
N SER A 185 -32.89 30.30 -35.12
CA SER A 185 -31.46 30.03 -34.84
C SER A 185 -31.24 29.00 -33.70
N PRO A 186 -31.76 27.76 -33.78
CA PRO A 186 -31.50 26.72 -32.77
C PRO A 186 -30.19 25.93 -33.00
N GLY A 187 -29.46 26.24 -34.07
CA GLY A 187 -28.35 25.42 -34.57
C GLY A 187 -27.27 25.15 -33.52
N SER A 188 -26.83 26.18 -32.78
CA SER A 188 -25.74 26.02 -31.81
C SER A 188 -26.10 25.14 -30.61
N LEU A 189 -27.33 25.20 -30.12
CA LEU A 189 -27.78 24.42 -28.95
C LEU A 189 -27.99 22.94 -29.31
N ILE A 190 -28.57 22.66 -30.48
CA ILE A 190 -28.74 21.30 -30.99
C ILE A 190 -27.38 20.69 -31.32
N GLU A 191 -26.49 21.42 -31.98
CA GLU A 191 -25.12 20.97 -32.25
C GLU A 191 -24.35 20.68 -30.96
N ALA A 192 -24.46 21.54 -29.93
CA ALA A 192 -23.83 21.32 -28.64
C ALA A 192 -24.38 20.07 -27.92
N ALA A 193 -25.70 19.87 -27.92
CA ALA A 193 -26.32 18.68 -27.33
C ALA A 193 -25.94 17.39 -28.08
N ARG A 194 -25.82 17.46 -29.42
CA ARG A 194 -25.33 16.34 -30.24
C ARG A 194 -23.87 16.02 -29.93
N GLY A 195 -23.01 17.03 -29.83
CA GLY A 195 -21.61 16.85 -29.44
C GLY A 195 -21.47 16.21 -28.06
N LEU A 196 -22.30 16.62 -27.09
CA LEU A 196 -22.33 16.01 -25.76
C LEU A 196 -22.80 14.55 -25.80
N LEU A 197 -23.80 14.22 -26.63
CA LEU A 197 -24.23 12.83 -26.84
C LEU A 197 -23.08 11.98 -27.39
N ASP A 198 -22.42 12.44 -28.45
CA ASP A 198 -21.31 11.72 -29.07
C ASP A 198 -20.13 11.55 -28.09
N GLU A 199 -19.87 12.55 -27.23
CA GLU A 199 -18.87 12.45 -26.14
C GLU A 199 -19.24 11.39 -25.09
N VAL A 200 -20.49 11.38 -24.62
CA VAL A 200 -20.99 10.39 -23.66
C VAL A 200 -20.93 8.98 -24.26
N VAL A 201 -21.25 8.84 -25.56
CA VAL A 201 -21.14 7.56 -26.26
C VAL A 201 -19.68 7.06 -26.25
N ALA A 202 -18.73 7.92 -26.63
CA ALA A 202 -17.30 7.58 -26.64
C ALA A 202 -16.71 7.34 -25.23
N LEU A 203 -17.21 8.04 -24.20
CA LEU A 203 -16.83 7.80 -22.81
C LEU A 203 -17.34 6.45 -22.31
N GLY A 204 -18.59 6.11 -22.62
CA GLY A 204 -19.18 4.86 -22.19
C GLY A 204 -18.55 3.64 -22.85
N GLU A 205 -18.16 3.71 -24.14
CA GLU A 205 -17.36 2.66 -24.79
C GLU A 205 -16.04 2.41 -24.04
N ARG A 206 -15.28 3.47 -23.76
CA ARG A 206 -14.04 3.37 -22.96
C ARG A 206 -14.28 2.82 -21.56
N ALA A 207 -15.39 3.19 -20.93
CA ALA A 207 -15.75 2.69 -19.61
C ALA A 207 -16.10 1.19 -19.65
N VAL A 208 -16.82 0.72 -20.67
CA VAL A 208 -17.10 -0.71 -20.87
C VAL A 208 -15.81 -1.51 -21.06
N ASP A 209 -14.91 -1.04 -21.91
CA ASP A 209 -13.61 -1.70 -22.14
C ASP A 209 -12.81 -1.79 -20.83
N ARG A 210 -12.78 -0.68 -20.08
CA ARG A 210 -12.11 -0.64 -18.78
C ARG A 210 -12.73 -1.61 -17.76
N VAL A 211 -14.06 -1.72 -17.71
CA VAL A 211 -14.76 -2.68 -16.84
C VAL A 211 -14.42 -4.12 -17.25
N ALA A 212 -14.36 -4.41 -18.55
CA ALA A 212 -13.99 -5.73 -19.06
C ALA A 212 -12.54 -6.10 -18.68
N ASP A 213 -11.60 -5.19 -18.89
CA ASP A 213 -10.19 -5.37 -18.51
C ASP A 213 -10.04 -5.60 -17.01
N LEU A 214 -10.71 -4.79 -16.19
CA LEU A 214 -10.68 -4.93 -14.75
C LEU A 214 -11.25 -6.28 -14.32
N ARG A 215 -12.40 -6.71 -14.86
CA ARG A 215 -12.95 -8.05 -14.57
C ARG A 215 -11.95 -9.15 -14.91
N GLN A 216 -11.31 -9.07 -16.07
CA GLN A 216 -10.32 -10.06 -16.47
C GLN A 216 -9.10 -10.08 -15.54
N LEU A 217 -8.65 -8.90 -15.08
CA LEU A 217 -7.58 -8.79 -14.07
C LEU A 217 -8.00 -9.41 -12.74
N TRP A 218 -9.22 -9.14 -12.28
CA TRP A 218 -9.78 -9.73 -11.06
C TRP A 218 -9.90 -11.26 -11.16
N GLU A 219 -10.39 -11.79 -12.28
CA GLU A 219 -10.47 -13.24 -12.51
C GLU A 219 -9.09 -13.90 -12.53
N ARG A 220 -8.09 -13.26 -13.17
CA ARG A 220 -6.70 -13.74 -13.16
C ARG A 220 -6.12 -13.72 -11.75
N ARG A 221 -6.36 -12.65 -10.99
CA ARG A 221 -5.95 -12.52 -9.59
C ARG A 221 -6.57 -13.62 -8.74
N GLU A 222 -7.87 -13.83 -8.83
CA GLU A 222 -8.57 -14.87 -8.06
C GLU A 222 -8.07 -16.27 -8.42
N LYS A 223 -7.80 -16.53 -9.70
CA LYS A 223 -7.21 -17.80 -10.15
C LYS A 223 -5.80 -18.01 -9.59
N ALA A 224 -4.96 -16.98 -9.61
CA ALA A 224 -3.62 -17.04 -9.06
C ALA A 224 -3.64 -17.28 -7.54
N VAL A 225 -4.51 -16.58 -6.80
CA VAL A 225 -4.70 -16.78 -5.36
C VAL A 225 -5.13 -18.21 -5.05
N LYS A 226 -6.10 -18.77 -5.79
CA LYS A 226 -6.51 -20.18 -5.63
C LYS A 226 -5.37 -21.18 -5.91
N GLU A 227 -4.51 -20.87 -6.87
CA GLU A 227 -3.34 -21.70 -7.16
C GLU A 227 -2.32 -21.67 -6.01
N ILE A 228 -2.04 -20.49 -5.46
CA ILE A 228 -1.19 -20.30 -4.27
C ILE A 228 -1.77 -21.08 -3.08
N GLU A 229 -3.07 -20.96 -2.82
CA GLU A 229 -3.75 -21.74 -1.77
C GLU A 229 -3.61 -23.26 -2.00
N GLY A 230 -3.72 -23.71 -3.25
CA GLY A 230 -3.52 -25.11 -3.61
C GLY A 230 -2.08 -25.59 -3.40
N GLN A 231 -1.09 -24.76 -3.71
CA GLN A 231 0.32 -25.04 -3.45
C GLN A 231 0.61 -25.07 -1.94
N GLN A 232 0.14 -24.06 -1.20
CA GLN A 232 0.25 -23.96 0.25
C GLN A 232 -0.34 -25.19 0.94
N ARG A 233 -1.56 -25.58 0.57
CA ARG A 233 -2.25 -26.72 1.18
C ARG A 233 -1.50 -28.02 0.97
N ARG A 234 -0.95 -28.23 -0.24
CA ARG A 234 -0.13 -29.42 -0.53
C ARG A 234 1.12 -29.47 0.34
N LEU A 235 1.79 -28.34 0.52
CA LEU A 235 2.96 -28.26 1.39
C LEU A 235 2.60 -28.56 2.85
N VAL A 236 1.56 -27.91 3.39
CA VAL A 236 1.11 -28.14 4.77
C VAL A 236 0.71 -29.59 5.01
N VAL A 237 -0.07 -30.19 4.10
CA VAL A 237 -0.48 -31.59 4.21
C VAL A 237 0.73 -32.51 4.17
N TRP A 238 1.69 -32.28 3.26
CA TRP A 238 2.91 -33.07 3.22
C TRP A 238 3.71 -32.95 4.53
N CYS A 239 3.91 -31.72 5.04
CA CYS A 239 4.62 -31.50 6.29
C CYS A 239 3.96 -32.22 7.46
N ARG A 240 2.63 -32.12 7.61
CA ARG A 240 1.87 -32.83 8.64
C ARG A 240 1.98 -34.34 8.49
N GLN A 241 1.93 -34.87 7.26
CA GLN A 241 2.11 -36.29 7.01
C GLN A 241 3.50 -36.76 7.45
N GLN A 242 4.56 -36.01 7.16
CA GLN A 242 5.90 -36.36 7.61
C GLN A 242 6.04 -36.30 9.13
N GLN A 243 5.40 -35.33 9.79
CA GLN A 243 5.36 -35.26 11.25
C GLN A 243 4.65 -36.47 11.88
N VAL A 244 3.55 -36.95 11.27
CA VAL A 244 2.82 -38.14 11.73
C VAL A 244 3.65 -39.41 11.48
N ASN A 245 4.28 -39.51 10.31
CA ASN A 245 5.17 -40.64 10.00
C ASN A 245 6.31 -40.71 11.02
N LEU A 246 6.93 -39.58 11.36
CA LEU A 246 8.00 -39.50 12.35
C LEU A 246 7.54 -39.93 13.75
N ASP A 247 6.31 -39.58 14.15
CA ASP A 247 5.74 -40.00 15.44
C ASP A 247 5.47 -41.51 15.51
N ALA A 248 5.12 -42.13 14.37
CA ALA A 248 4.84 -43.56 14.29
C ALA A 248 6.11 -44.42 14.40
N LEU A 249 7.29 -43.84 14.20
CA LEU A 249 8.56 -44.54 14.30
C LEU A 249 9.03 -44.65 15.76
N SER A 250 9.31 -45.88 16.19
CA SER A 250 9.83 -46.21 17.52
C SER A 250 11.25 -46.75 17.50
N ASP A 251 11.66 -47.38 16.40
CA ASP A 251 12.99 -47.96 16.23
C ASP A 251 14.04 -46.88 15.91
N PRO A 252 15.14 -46.79 16.67
CA PRO A 252 16.22 -45.85 16.42
C PRO A 252 16.77 -45.84 15.00
N ASP A 253 16.94 -47.00 14.37
CA ASP A 253 17.55 -47.10 13.03
C ASP A 253 16.60 -46.54 11.97
N HIS A 254 15.30 -46.88 12.07
CA HIS A 254 14.27 -46.33 11.18
C HIS A 254 14.12 -44.80 11.33
N ILE A 255 14.28 -44.26 12.55
CA ILE A 255 14.23 -42.81 12.79
C ILE A 255 15.42 -42.12 12.10
N GLN A 256 16.62 -42.70 12.17
CA GLN A 256 17.80 -42.15 11.49
C GLN A 256 17.64 -42.18 9.96
N GLU A 257 17.21 -43.31 9.40
CA GLU A 257 16.96 -43.45 7.96
C GLU A 257 15.89 -42.48 7.47
N PHE A 258 14.80 -42.32 8.22
CA PHE A 258 13.73 -41.39 7.88
C PHE A 258 14.21 -39.93 7.91
N CYS A 259 14.98 -39.53 8.93
CA CYS A 259 15.56 -38.20 9.01
C CYS A 259 16.58 -37.93 7.89
N ALA A 260 17.37 -38.93 7.50
CA ALA A 260 18.27 -38.83 6.35
C ALA A 260 17.49 -38.63 5.04
N SER A 261 16.41 -39.39 4.83
CA SER A 261 15.50 -39.23 3.69
C SER A 261 14.82 -37.85 3.68
N LEU A 262 14.42 -37.32 4.85
CA LEU A 262 13.88 -35.96 4.95
C LEU A 262 14.90 -34.89 4.52
N LEU A 263 16.18 -35.05 4.85
CA LEU A 263 17.24 -34.13 4.42
C LEU A 263 17.46 -34.15 2.91
N GLU A 264 17.31 -35.31 2.26
CA GLU A 264 17.35 -35.41 0.80
C GLU A 264 16.17 -34.68 0.16
N HIS A 265 14.96 -34.88 0.69
CA HIS A 265 13.76 -34.18 0.24
C HIS A 265 13.74 -32.68 0.58
N TYR A 266 14.54 -32.24 1.56
CA TYR A 266 14.60 -30.85 2.00
C TYR A 266 14.96 -29.89 0.86
N LYS A 267 15.90 -30.26 -0.02
CA LYS A 267 16.31 -29.39 -1.13
C LYS A 267 15.15 -29.10 -2.08
N VAL A 268 14.41 -30.14 -2.44
CA VAL A 268 13.25 -30.04 -3.33
C VAL A 268 12.14 -29.23 -2.65
N MET A 269 11.86 -29.51 -1.38
CA MET A 269 10.79 -28.83 -0.65
C MET A 269 11.11 -27.38 -0.30
N SER A 270 12.38 -27.06 -0.02
CA SER A 270 12.85 -25.68 0.13
C SER A 270 12.68 -24.90 -1.17
N SER A 271 12.98 -25.50 -2.33
CA SER A 271 12.69 -24.88 -3.63
C SER A 271 11.19 -24.68 -3.86
N ASN A 272 10.35 -25.67 -3.54
CA ASN A 272 8.90 -25.55 -3.67
C ASN A 272 8.33 -24.46 -2.76
N TYR A 273 8.86 -24.33 -1.53
CA TYR A 273 8.48 -23.28 -0.60
C TYR A 273 8.91 -21.90 -1.10
N ARG A 274 10.11 -21.77 -1.68
CA ARG A 274 10.56 -20.53 -2.32
C ARG A 274 9.66 -20.12 -3.48
N VAL A 275 9.30 -21.06 -4.36
CA VAL A 275 8.38 -20.80 -5.48
C VAL A 275 7.01 -20.33 -4.98
N LEU A 276 6.51 -20.93 -3.89
CA LEU A 276 5.27 -20.47 -3.24
C LEU A 276 5.39 -19.01 -2.80
N LEU A 277 6.49 -18.62 -2.15
CA LEU A 277 6.73 -17.25 -1.71
C LEU A 277 6.82 -16.27 -2.88
N GLU A 278 7.60 -16.61 -3.92
CA GLU A 278 7.72 -15.79 -5.15
C GLU A 278 6.38 -15.62 -5.86
N SER A 279 5.57 -16.67 -5.91
CA SER A 279 4.23 -16.60 -6.52
C SER A 279 3.24 -15.76 -5.71
N ALA A 280 3.46 -15.65 -4.40
CA ALA A 280 2.58 -14.92 -3.48
C ALA A 280 2.97 -13.46 -3.27
N GLU A 281 4.20 -13.06 -3.63
CA GLU A 281 4.71 -11.68 -3.53
C GLU A 281 3.74 -10.63 -4.12
N PRO A 282 3.13 -10.82 -5.31
CA PRO A 282 2.22 -9.84 -5.89
C PRO A 282 0.88 -9.67 -5.15
N PHE A 283 0.58 -10.57 -4.20
CA PHE A 283 -0.71 -10.65 -3.51
C PHE A 283 -0.58 -10.50 -1.99
N LEU A 284 0.55 -9.95 -1.52
CA LEU A 284 0.81 -9.71 -0.10
C LEU A 284 -0.13 -8.65 0.50
N ASP A 285 -0.83 -7.86 -0.32
CA ASP A 285 -1.89 -6.96 0.13
C ASP A 285 -3.15 -7.71 0.62
N CYS A 286 -3.29 -8.99 0.28
CA CYS A 286 -4.40 -9.83 0.69
C CYS A 286 -4.10 -10.53 2.03
N GLU A 287 -4.83 -10.18 3.09
CA GLU A 287 -4.70 -10.78 4.42
C GLU A 287 -4.83 -12.33 4.39
N ALA A 288 -5.74 -12.85 3.56
CA ALA A 288 -5.92 -14.30 3.43
C ALA A 288 -4.65 -14.99 2.88
N VAL A 289 -3.95 -14.36 1.93
CA VAL A 289 -2.68 -14.89 1.41
C VAL A 289 -1.61 -14.87 2.51
N GLN A 290 -1.52 -13.77 3.28
CA GLN A 290 -0.58 -13.66 4.39
C GLN A 290 -0.79 -14.75 5.45
N GLU A 291 -2.04 -14.98 5.89
CA GLU A 291 -2.36 -16.03 6.86
C GLU A 291 -1.97 -17.42 6.35
N LYS A 292 -2.20 -17.69 5.06
CA LYS A 292 -1.85 -18.98 4.44
C LYS A 292 -0.33 -19.20 4.38
N LEU A 293 0.42 -18.16 4.04
CA LEU A 293 1.88 -18.20 4.05
C LEU A 293 2.42 -18.43 5.47
N LEU A 294 1.84 -17.78 6.48
CA LEU A 294 2.19 -18.00 7.88
C LEU A 294 1.96 -19.45 8.30
N GLU A 295 0.79 -20.04 8.01
CA GLU A 295 0.50 -21.44 8.31
C GLU A 295 1.52 -22.39 7.61
N ALA A 296 1.88 -22.08 6.36
CA ALA A 296 2.87 -22.86 5.61
C ALA A 296 4.24 -22.83 6.28
N ASN A 297 4.67 -21.63 6.66
CA ASN A 297 5.95 -21.39 7.32
C ASN A 297 6.03 -22.09 8.69
N GLU A 298 5.00 -21.92 9.51
CA GLU A 298 4.91 -22.56 10.84
C GLU A 298 4.99 -24.08 10.71
N THR A 299 4.22 -24.67 9.78
CA THR A 299 4.20 -26.12 9.59
C THR A 299 5.56 -26.64 9.07
N TRP A 300 6.21 -25.88 8.18
CA TRP A 300 7.52 -26.20 7.62
C TRP A 300 8.64 -26.15 8.68
N VAL A 301 8.69 -25.11 9.51
CA VAL A 301 9.64 -24.97 10.61
C VAL A 301 9.38 -26.04 11.68
N HIS A 302 8.12 -26.29 12.02
CA HIS A 302 7.77 -27.33 12.99
C HIS A 302 8.23 -28.73 12.56
N LEU A 303 8.15 -29.08 11.27
CA LEU A 303 8.67 -30.35 10.79
C LEU A 303 10.18 -30.47 11.04
N GLN A 304 10.96 -29.43 10.72
CA GLN A 304 12.42 -29.43 10.92
C GLN A 304 12.79 -29.57 12.39
N VAL A 305 12.15 -28.77 13.25
CA VAL A 305 12.37 -28.82 14.69
C VAL A 305 12.02 -30.20 15.25
N LYS A 306 10.88 -30.78 14.83
CA LYS A 306 10.43 -32.10 15.27
C LYS A 306 11.36 -33.22 14.80
N ALA A 307 11.83 -33.18 13.55
CA ALA A 307 12.81 -34.13 13.03
C ALA A 307 14.12 -34.11 13.86
N LEU A 308 14.62 -32.92 14.17
CA LEU A 308 15.79 -32.74 15.02
C LEU A 308 15.55 -33.23 16.46
N GLU A 309 14.39 -32.95 17.04
CA GLU A 309 14.02 -33.43 18.38
C GLU A 309 13.99 -34.95 18.45
N ARG A 310 13.34 -35.58 17.46
CA ARG A 310 13.21 -37.03 17.42
C ARG A 310 14.57 -37.68 17.24
N LEU A 311 15.38 -37.20 16.29
CA LEU A 311 16.73 -37.69 16.07
C LEU A 311 17.61 -37.54 17.32
N ARG A 312 17.56 -36.37 17.97
CA ARG A 312 18.29 -36.09 19.21
C ARG A 312 17.87 -37.02 20.35
N HIS A 313 16.57 -37.17 20.59
CA HIS A 313 16.03 -38.06 21.61
C HIS A 313 16.49 -39.51 21.36
N THR A 314 16.39 -39.97 20.12
CA THR A 314 16.85 -41.31 19.73
C THR A 314 18.34 -41.52 19.94
N LEU A 315 19.18 -40.57 19.52
CA LEU A 315 20.64 -40.70 19.62
C LEU A 315 21.15 -40.57 21.07
N PHE A 316 20.47 -39.78 21.91
CA PHE A 316 21.04 -39.31 23.17
C PHE A 316 20.25 -39.68 24.43
N GLU A 317 18.97 -39.98 24.32
CA GLU A 317 18.10 -40.29 25.46
C GLU A 317 17.84 -41.81 25.56
N VAL A 318 17.85 -42.56 24.45
CA VAL A 318 17.93 -44.04 24.49
C VAL A 318 19.27 -44.52 25.07
N HIS A 319 20.31 -43.69 25.00
CA HIS A 319 21.63 -43.95 25.59
C HIS A 319 21.84 -43.26 26.95
N ALA A 320 20.86 -42.52 27.47
CA ALA A 320 20.99 -41.88 28.78
C ALA A 320 20.90 -42.87 29.95
N ASP A 321 20.25 -44.03 29.75
CA ASP A 321 20.26 -45.14 30.72
C ASP A 321 21.63 -45.85 30.81
N ASN A 322 22.53 -45.59 29.86
CA ASN A 322 23.92 -45.99 29.99
C ASN A 322 24.60 -44.96 30.90
N ILE A 323 24.81 -45.35 32.16
CA ILE A 323 25.67 -44.71 33.20
C ILE A 323 27.15 -44.66 32.73
N LEU A 324 27.41 -44.68 31.42
CA LEU A 324 28.72 -44.73 30.81
C LEU A 324 29.46 -43.41 31.03
N GLU A 325 28.76 -42.27 31.01
CA GLU A 325 29.38 -40.96 31.28
C GLU A 325 29.92 -40.89 32.72
N GLU A 326 29.09 -41.22 33.71
CA GLU A 326 29.49 -41.25 35.14
C GLU A 326 30.59 -42.29 35.40
N ARG A 327 30.48 -43.50 34.83
CA ARG A 327 31.49 -44.56 35.01
C ARG A 327 32.82 -44.23 34.34
N VAL A 328 32.80 -43.56 33.18
CA VAL A 328 34.05 -43.19 32.50
C VAL A 328 34.79 -42.13 33.29
N GLU A 329 34.09 -41.14 33.86
CA GLU A 329 34.69 -40.10 34.73
C GLU A 329 35.37 -40.70 35.97
N GLU A 330 34.75 -41.69 36.61
CA GLU A 330 35.34 -42.41 37.75
C GLU A 330 36.64 -43.16 37.38
N HIS A 331 36.74 -43.66 36.14
CA HIS A 331 37.86 -44.50 35.69
C HIS A 331 38.95 -43.74 34.90
N VAL A 332 38.81 -42.44 34.65
CA VAL A 332 39.83 -41.62 33.93
C VAL A 332 41.18 -41.63 34.64
N SER A 333 41.15 -41.68 35.98
CA SER A 333 42.36 -41.66 36.80
C SER A 333 42.96 -43.05 37.04
N PHE A 334 42.32 -44.11 36.55
CA PHE A 334 42.75 -45.49 36.78
C PHE A 334 44.17 -45.75 36.27
N GLY A 335 44.49 -45.30 35.04
CA GLY A 335 45.83 -45.44 34.47
C GLY A 335 46.91 -44.69 35.28
N LEU A 336 46.56 -43.49 35.78
CA LEU A 336 47.45 -42.68 36.62
C LEU A 336 47.69 -43.29 38.01
N GLN A 337 46.72 -44.03 38.55
CA GLN A 337 46.82 -44.67 39.87
C GLN A 337 47.51 -46.03 39.80
N VAL A 338 47.19 -46.84 38.78
CA VAL A 338 47.64 -48.24 38.67
C VAL A 338 48.99 -48.35 37.98
N GLY A 339 49.33 -47.44 37.05
CA GLY A 339 50.59 -47.46 36.32
C GLY A 339 51.84 -47.42 37.20
N PRO A 340 51.96 -46.43 38.10
CA PRO A 340 53.08 -46.35 39.05
C PRO A 340 53.15 -47.56 39.97
N PHE A 341 52.00 -48.08 40.42
CA PHE A 341 51.93 -49.27 41.26
C PHE A 341 52.42 -50.53 40.52
N LEU A 342 52.00 -50.75 39.27
CA LEU A 342 52.44 -51.87 38.45
C LEU A 342 53.94 -51.78 38.14
N GLU A 343 54.46 -50.57 37.90
CA GLU A 343 55.90 -50.36 37.76
C GLU A 343 56.65 -50.72 39.04
N GLU A 344 56.23 -50.19 40.19
CA GLU A 344 56.88 -50.48 41.48
C GLU A 344 56.82 -51.98 41.85
N LEU A 345 55.68 -52.62 41.58
CA LEU A 345 55.49 -54.06 41.75
C LEU A 345 56.44 -54.85 40.84
N LYS A 346 56.49 -54.51 39.55
CA LYS A 346 57.41 -55.14 38.58
C LYS A 346 58.88 -54.98 39.00
N HIS A 347 59.29 -53.77 39.41
CA HIS A 347 60.65 -53.52 39.89
C HIS A 347 60.98 -54.33 41.15
N SER A 348 60.02 -54.46 42.07
CA SER A 348 60.16 -55.27 43.29
C SER A 348 60.25 -56.76 43.00
N LEU A 349 59.44 -57.27 42.06
CA LEU A 349 59.46 -58.67 41.61
C LEU A 349 60.77 -59.04 40.93
N VAL A 350 61.28 -58.14 40.07
CA VAL A 350 62.58 -58.31 39.40
C VAL A 350 63.73 -58.23 40.40
N ALA A 351 63.68 -57.34 41.40
CA ALA A 351 64.71 -57.21 42.43
C ALA A 351 64.75 -58.40 43.40
N THR A 352 63.62 -59.05 43.66
CA THR A 352 63.49 -60.18 44.60
C THR A 352 63.80 -61.54 43.95
N ARG A 353 64.24 -61.52 42.68
CA ARG A 353 64.56 -62.69 41.85
C ARG A 353 65.86 -63.39 42.32
N ASN A 354 65.86 -63.91 43.54
CA ASN A 354 66.89 -64.81 44.04
C ASN A 354 66.72 -66.19 43.40
N THR A 355 67.74 -66.65 42.68
CA THR A 355 67.72 -67.77 41.74
C THR A 355 67.56 -69.18 42.33
N ASN A 356 67.19 -69.33 43.60
CA ASN A 356 67.04 -70.63 44.28
C ASN A 356 65.68 -70.83 45.00
N SER A 357 64.66 -70.00 44.71
CA SER A 357 63.34 -70.09 45.33
C SER A 357 62.36 -70.91 44.49
N VAL A 358 61.56 -71.79 45.12
CA VAL A 358 60.46 -72.56 44.49
C VAL A 358 59.37 -71.65 43.89
N LEU A 359 59.37 -70.36 44.25
CA LEU A 359 58.42 -69.36 43.76
C LEU A 359 58.88 -68.62 42.49
N HIS A 360 60.03 -68.99 41.91
CA HIS A 360 60.63 -68.31 40.77
C HIS A 360 59.68 -68.23 39.56
N ASP A 361 59.09 -69.35 39.17
CA ASP A 361 58.15 -69.41 38.03
C ASP A 361 56.92 -68.51 38.26
N ARG A 362 56.47 -68.38 39.51
CA ARG A 362 55.34 -67.52 39.89
C ARG A 362 55.70 -66.04 39.85
N PHE A 363 56.95 -65.69 40.19
CA PHE A 363 57.44 -64.32 40.06
C PHE A 363 57.62 -63.91 38.61
N ASP A 364 58.10 -64.82 37.76
CA ASP A 364 58.23 -64.58 36.31
C ASP A 364 56.85 -64.43 35.67
N GLN A 365 55.88 -65.30 35.98
CA GLN A 365 54.49 -65.17 35.53
C GLN A 365 53.87 -63.83 35.95
N LEU A 366 54.02 -63.42 37.21
CA LEU A 366 53.45 -62.15 37.70
C LEU A 366 54.13 -60.93 37.06
N THR A 367 55.41 -61.05 36.71
CA THR A 367 56.15 -60.02 35.97
C THR A 367 55.62 -59.87 34.55
N GLU A 368 55.36 -60.99 33.87
CA GLU A 368 54.73 -60.99 32.53
C GLU A 368 53.31 -60.43 32.56
N GLU A 369 52.51 -60.77 33.59
CA GLU A 369 51.16 -60.23 33.78
C GLU A 369 51.19 -58.70 34.05
N CYS A 370 52.14 -58.21 34.87
CA CYS A 370 52.33 -56.77 35.08
C CYS A 370 52.71 -56.07 33.76
N GLN A 371 53.58 -56.68 32.96
CA GLN A 371 53.99 -56.12 31.66
C GLN A 371 52.82 -56.11 30.66
N SER A 372 52.03 -57.18 30.59
CA SER A 372 50.83 -57.23 29.74
C SER A 372 49.80 -56.18 30.14
N LEU A 373 49.61 -55.93 31.44
CA LEU A 373 48.72 -54.88 31.93
C LEU A 373 49.25 -53.48 31.55
N GLN A 374 50.56 -53.24 31.71
CA GLN A 374 51.20 -52.00 31.29
C GLN A 374 51.03 -51.72 29.79
N GLU A 375 51.03 -52.75 28.94
CA GLU A 375 50.82 -52.61 27.48
C GLU A 375 49.37 -52.27 27.10
N ILE A 376 48.39 -52.69 27.91
CA ILE A 376 46.96 -52.43 27.68
C ILE A 376 46.55 -51.04 28.19
N MET A 377 47.21 -50.54 29.24
CA MET A 377 46.90 -49.26 29.87
C MET A 377 46.80 -48.06 28.91
N PRO A 378 47.75 -47.84 27.97
CA PRO A 378 47.64 -46.72 27.02
C PRO A 378 46.37 -46.79 26.15
N LYS A 379 45.92 -48.01 25.79
CA LYS A 379 44.69 -48.20 25.01
C LYS A 379 43.44 -47.90 25.84
N HIS A 380 43.45 -48.27 27.11
CA HIS A 380 42.40 -47.93 28.06
C HIS A 380 42.32 -46.41 28.26
N ASP A 381 43.46 -45.75 28.50
CA ASP A 381 43.51 -44.30 28.69
C ASP A 381 43.03 -43.54 27.45
N GLU A 382 43.38 -44.02 26.25
CA GLU A 382 42.87 -43.44 24.99
C GLU A 382 41.36 -43.63 24.85
N LEU A 383 40.84 -44.83 25.17
CA LEU A 383 39.40 -45.09 25.14
C LEU A 383 38.64 -44.18 26.12
N CYS A 384 39.13 -44.03 27.35
CA CYS A 384 38.56 -43.11 28.33
C CYS A 384 38.57 -41.66 27.83
N LYS A 385 39.67 -41.20 27.21
CA LYS A 385 39.73 -39.86 26.59
C LYS A 385 38.71 -39.70 25.47
N CYS A 386 38.58 -40.67 24.57
CA CYS A 386 37.58 -40.62 23.49
C CYS A 386 36.15 -40.56 24.05
N LEU A 387 35.84 -41.34 25.08
CA LEU A 387 34.53 -41.35 25.72
C LEU A 387 34.22 -40.03 26.44
N LEU A 388 35.19 -39.43 27.14
CA LEU A 388 35.03 -38.08 27.73
C LEU A 388 34.84 -36.98 26.67
N GLN A 389 35.61 -37.03 25.58
CA GLN A 389 35.46 -36.08 24.47
C GLN A 389 34.09 -36.21 23.83
N PHE A 390 33.60 -37.44 23.65
CA PHE A 390 32.25 -37.70 23.18
C PHE A 390 31.21 -37.13 24.15
N ALA A 391 31.30 -37.41 25.46
CA ALA A 391 30.39 -36.89 26.48
C ALA A 391 30.37 -35.35 26.53
N ASN A 392 31.54 -34.70 26.45
CA ASN A 392 31.61 -33.24 26.43
C ASN A 392 31.01 -32.65 25.14
N ARG A 393 31.29 -33.25 23.98
CA ARG A 393 30.65 -32.87 22.70
C ARG A 393 29.14 -33.02 22.80
N MET A 394 28.69 -34.09 23.44
CA MET A 394 27.28 -34.38 23.68
C MET A 394 26.60 -33.32 24.54
N ARG A 395 27.21 -32.92 25.65
CA ARG A 395 26.73 -31.83 26.50
C ARG A 395 26.60 -30.51 25.74
N ILE A 396 27.64 -30.13 24.99
CA ILE A 396 27.64 -28.90 24.18
C ILE A 396 26.54 -28.94 23.11
N MET A 397 26.34 -30.09 22.44
CA MET A 397 25.29 -30.24 21.43
C MET A 397 23.87 -30.11 22.02
N ARG A 398 23.64 -30.57 23.26
CA ARG A 398 22.37 -30.37 23.97
C ARG A 398 22.10 -28.88 24.22
N GLU A 399 23.09 -28.14 24.71
CA GLU A 399 23.01 -26.70 24.97
C GLU A 399 22.80 -25.90 23.67
N ALA A 400 23.60 -26.20 22.64
CA ALA A 400 23.48 -25.55 21.32
C ALA A 400 22.10 -25.80 20.68
N TYR A 401 21.58 -27.02 20.79
CA TYR A 401 20.23 -27.33 20.32
C TYR A 401 19.15 -26.55 21.09
N ALA A 402 19.28 -26.38 22.42
CA ALA A 402 18.32 -25.60 23.19
C ALA A 402 18.23 -24.14 22.70
N CYS A 403 19.38 -23.53 22.39
CA CYS A 403 19.45 -22.22 21.76
C CYS A 403 18.82 -22.21 20.36
N TYR A 404 19.13 -23.21 19.52
CA TYR A 404 18.53 -23.35 18.19
C TYR A 404 17.01 -23.48 18.26
N ARG A 405 16.48 -24.33 19.14
CA ARG A 405 15.03 -24.52 19.33
C ARG A 405 14.36 -23.21 19.74
N ALA A 406 14.93 -22.51 20.72
CA ALA A 406 14.41 -21.23 21.18
C ALA A 406 14.40 -20.17 20.06
N ALA A 407 15.45 -20.13 19.24
CA ALA A 407 15.52 -19.25 18.08
C ALA A 407 14.52 -19.66 16.99
N ALA A 408 14.54 -20.91 16.54
CA ALA A 408 13.70 -21.42 15.45
C ALA A 408 12.19 -21.32 15.75
N LEU A 409 11.79 -21.55 17.01
CA LEU A 409 10.40 -21.42 17.45
C LEU A 409 10.05 -20.02 17.95
N SER A 410 10.96 -19.06 17.89
CA SER A 410 10.67 -17.68 18.27
C SER A 410 9.70 -17.05 17.27
N ARG A 411 8.81 -16.20 17.78
CA ARG A 411 7.91 -15.38 16.95
C ARG A 411 8.67 -14.55 15.91
N VAL A 412 9.90 -14.14 16.22
CA VAL A 412 10.78 -13.40 15.32
C VAL A 412 11.21 -14.23 14.12
N THR A 413 11.42 -15.55 14.24
CA THR A 413 11.82 -16.38 13.09
C THR A 413 10.67 -16.61 12.11
N TYR A 414 9.45 -16.77 12.63
CA TYR A 414 8.24 -16.86 11.80
C TYR A 414 7.93 -15.55 11.08
N LEU A 415 8.23 -14.42 11.73
CA LEU A 415 8.08 -13.10 11.13
C LEU A 415 9.26 -12.76 10.22
N ALA A 416 10.50 -13.13 10.52
CA ALA A 416 11.70 -12.74 9.75
C ALA A 416 11.75 -13.40 8.36
N SER A 417 11.36 -14.67 8.28
CA SER A 417 11.29 -15.43 7.02
C SER A 417 10.18 -14.96 6.07
N SER A 418 9.20 -14.21 6.56
CA SER A 418 8.24 -13.44 5.77
C SER A 418 8.56 -11.93 5.72
N SER A 419 9.33 -11.42 6.69
CA SER A 419 9.70 -10.00 6.86
C SER A 419 10.71 -9.57 5.83
N ASP A 420 11.70 -10.37 5.45
CA ASP A 420 12.64 -9.92 4.40
C ASP A 420 11.90 -9.68 3.08
N ILE A 421 10.86 -10.46 2.80
CA ILE A 421 9.98 -10.27 1.63
C ILE A 421 8.99 -9.12 1.86
N LEU A 422 8.38 -9.02 3.05
CA LEU A 422 7.44 -7.93 3.36
C LEU A 422 8.13 -6.57 3.49
N THR A 423 9.36 -6.51 3.99
CA THR A 423 10.17 -5.29 4.12
C THR A 423 10.74 -4.90 2.77
N GLU A 424 11.21 -5.85 1.96
CA GLU A 424 11.63 -5.56 0.59
C GLU A 424 10.44 -5.19 -0.30
N ALA A 425 9.27 -5.82 -0.16
CA ALA A 425 8.05 -5.44 -0.86
C ALA A 425 7.53 -4.07 -0.39
N ALA A 426 7.57 -3.77 0.91
CA ALA A 426 7.25 -2.45 1.44
C ALA A 426 8.23 -1.39 0.95
N ARG A 427 9.53 -1.69 0.92
CA ARG A 427 10.55 -0.79 0.37
C ARG A 427 10.33 -0.53 -1.12
N ARG A 428 10.08 -1.57 -1.91
CA ARG A 428 9.77 -1.45 -3.35
C ARG A 428 8.49 -0.66 -3.60
N LYS A 429 7.49 -0.81 -2.73
CA LYS A 429 6.26 -0.02 -2.79
C LYS A 429 6.53 1.46 -2.48
N GLU A 430 7.29 1.75 -1.44
CA GLU A 430 7.72 3.12 -1.07
C GLU A 430 8.58 3.76 -2.17
N ASP A 431 9.55 3.01 -2.73
CA ASP A 431 10.39 3.44 -3.84
C ASP A 431 9.54 3.76 -5.09
N PHE A 432 8.51 2.94 -5.37
CA PHE A 432 7.57 3.15 -6.47
C PHE A 432 6.68 4.38 -6.24
N GLU A 433 6.08 4.51 -5.07
CA GLU A 433 5.24 5.66 -4.68
C GLU A 433 6.04 6.96 -4.77
N SER A 434 7.28 6.97 -4.26
CA SER A 434 8.19 8.12 -4.34
C SER A 434 8.54 8.48 -5.79
N CYS A 435 8.78 7.49 -6.65
CA CYS A 435 9.01 7.72 -8.09
C CYS A 435 7.77 8.30 -8.78
N VAL A 436 6.57 7.84 -8.43
CA VAL A 436 5.31 8.36 -8.99
C VAL A 436 5.06 9.80 -8.53
N GLU A 437 5.29 10.10 -7.26
CA GLU A 437 5.21 11.45 -6.71
C GLU A 437 6.23 12.39 -7.35
N GLU A 438 7.46 11.93 -7.58
CA GLU A 438 8.49 12.70 -8.28
C GLU A 438 8.08 12.98 -9.73
N ILE A 439 7.54 11.98 -10.45
CA ILE A 439 7.04 12.15 -11.81
C ILE A 439 5.86 13.12 -11.83
N GLN A 440 4.94 13.02 -10.87
CA GLN A 440 3.77 13.88 -10.81
C GLN A 440 4.15 15.33 -10.49
N ALA A 441 5.02 15.54 -9.49
CA ALA A 441 5.58 16.85 -9.19
C ALA A 441 6.37 17.43 -10.37
N TRP A 442 7.11 16.60 -11.11
CA TRP A 442 7.84 17.02 -12.31
C TRP A 442 6.89 17.40 -13.45
N VAL A 443 5.83 16.62 -13.70
CA VAL A 443 4.80 16.93 -14.69
C VAL A 443 4.08 18.23 -14.32
N ASP A 444 3.72 18.42 -13.07
CA ASP A 444 3.05 19.64 -12.58
C ASP A 444 3.96 20.87 -12.65
N HIS A 445 5.27 20.68 -12.45
CA HIS A 445 6.27 21.74 -12.57
C HIS A 445 6.55 22.08 -14.05
N LYS A 446 6.54 21.09 -14.95
CA LYS A 446 6.85 21.27 -16.38
C LYS A 446 5.65 21.62 -17.25
N ALA A 447 4.43 21.25 -16.86
CA ALA A 447 3.20 21.72 -17.47
C ALA A 447 3.04 23.25 -17.37
N LYS A 448 3.79 23.88 -16.45
CA LYS A 448 3.82 25.34 -16.28
C LYS A 448 4.81 26.04 -17.22
N ASP A 449 5.84 25.37 -17.74
CA ASP A 449 6.99 26.05 -18.37
C ASP A 449 7.48 25.55 -19.75
N ASP A 450 7.13 24.35 -20.27
CA ASP A 450 7.70 23.86 -21.56
C ASP A 450 6.76 23.02 -22.46
N SER A 451 7.06 22.96 -23.77
CA SER A 451 6.21 22.30 -24.79
C SER A 451 6.23 20.76 -24.74
N TRP A 452 5.06 20.15 -24.90
CA TRP A 452 4.75 18.70 -24.93
C TRP A 452 5.67 17.77 -25.76
N ARG A 453 6.52 18.33 -26.63
CA ARG A 453 7.45 17.57 -27.47
C ARG A 453 8.63 17.01 -26.65
N ASP A 454 9.13 17.76 -25.66
CA ASP A 454 10.25 17.32 -24.81
C ASP A 454 9.81 16.31 -23.76
N VAL A 455 8.56 16.41 -23.27
CA VAL A 455 7.93 15.42 -22.39
C VAL A 455 7.88 14.05 -23.07
N ARG A 456 7.48 13.99 -24.35
CA ARG A 456 7.45 12.72 -25.11
C ARG A 456 8.84 12.14 -25.35
N GLU A 457 9.86 12.97 -25.56
CA GLU A 457 11.23 12.53 -25.81
C GLU A 457 11.82 11.84 -24.55
N LYS A 458 11.55 12.41 -23.37
CA LYS A 458 11.99 11.86 -22.08
C LYS A 458 11.21 10.61 -21.65
N VAL A 459 9.89 10.57 -21.85
CA VAL A 459 9.10 9.33 -21.63
C VAL A 459 9.62 8.21 -22.53
N ARG A 460 10.01 8.52 -23.77
CA ARG A 460 10.65 7.55 -24.67
C ARG A 460 12.02 7.08 -24.15
N GLY A 461 12.80 7.98 -23.55
CA GLY A 461 14.07 7.67 -22.91
C GLY A 461 13.94 6.78 -21.67
N ILE A 462 12.94 7.02 -20.81
CA ILE A 462 12.66 6.20 -19.63
C ILE A 462 12.13 4.82 -20.06
N LYS A 463 11.25 4.78 -21.06
CA LYS A 463 10.78 3.52 -21.64
C LYS A 463 11.94 2.70 -22.23
N ALA A 464 12.89 3.35 -22.90
CA ALA A 464 14.09 2.70 -23.41
C ALA A 464 15.04 2.21 -22.29
N LEU A 465 15.09 2.91 -21.14
CA LEU A 465 15.83 2.47 -19.96
C LEU A 465 15.20 1.23 -19.31
N LEU A 466 13.87 1.25 -19.12
CA LEU A 466 13.11 0.10 -18.61
C LEU A 466 13.22 -1.12 -19.53
N GLU A 467 13.11 -0.93 -20.85
CA GLU A 467 13.30 -2.01 -21.82
C GLU A 467 14.73 -2.58 -21.77
N ARG A 468 15.74 -1.75 -21.44
CA ARG A 468 17.13 -2.17 -21.31
C ARG A 468 17.40 -2.91 -20.00
N GLU A 469 16.77 -2.50 -18.90
CA GLU A 469 16.79 -3.22 -17.63
C GLU A 469 16.12 -4.59 -17.75
N GLN A 470 14.98 -4.63 -18.44
CA GLN A 470 14.25 -5.87 -18.70
C GLN A 470 15.09 -6.84 -19.57
N GLN A 471 15.79 -6.32 -20.57
CA GLN A 471 16.75 -7.11 -21.36
C GLN A 471 17.92 -7.61 -20.52
N PHE A 472 18.40 -6.82 -19.55
CA PHE A 472 19.47 -7.24 -18.64
C PHE A 472 19.04 -8.41 -17.75
N LEU A 473 17.83 -8.32 -17.18
CA LEU A 473 17.22 -9.39 -16.38
C LEU A 473 16.99 -10.66 -17.21
N ASP A 474 16.51 -10.51 -18.46
CA ASP A 474 16.33 -11.66 -19.37
C ASP A 474 17.66 -12.30 -19.78
N GLN A 475 18.76 -11.54 -19.78
CA GLN A 475 20.09 -12.01 -20.14
C GLN A 475 20.77 -12.72 -18.95
N GLU A 476 20.64 -12.20 -17.73
CA GLU A 476 21.03 -12.89 -16.51
C GLU A 476 20.29 -14.22 -16.34
N ARG A 477 18.99 -14.25 -16.67
CA ARG A 477 18.18 -15.48 -16.64
C ARG A 477 18.71 -16.53 -17.61
N LYS A 478 19.10 -16.12 -18.82
CA LYS A 478 19.68 -17.02 -19.84
C LYS A 478 21.09 -17.48 -19.49
N GLU A 479 21.89 -16.65 -18.83
CA GLU A 479 23.22 -17.04 -18.34
C GLU A 479 23.12 -18.07 -17.21
N GLN A 480 22.16 -17.91 -16.30
CA GLN A 480 21.86 -18.91 -15.27
C GLN A 480 21.37 -20.25 -15.87
N GLU A 481 20.50 -20.21 -16.88
CA GLU A 481 20.06 -21.41 -17.61
C GLU A 481 21.19 -22.07 -18.42
N GLY A 482 22.13 -21.28 -18.95
CA GLY A 482 23.31 -21.74 -19.67
C GLY A 482 24.34 -22.42 -18.77
N GLU A 483 24.61 -21.88 -17.57
CA GLU A 483 25.49 -22.50 -16.58
C GLU A 483 24.93 -23.82 -16.03
N GLU A 484 23.61 -23.94 -15.87
CA GLU A 484 22.95 -25.20 -15.53
C GLU A 484 23.01 -26.22 -16.68
N GLY A 485 22.96 -25.77 -17.94
CA GLY A 485 23.14 -26.60 -19.13
C GLY A 485 24.57 -27.15 -19.29
N VAL A 486 25.59 -26.33 -19.03
CA VAL A 486 27.01 -26.73 -19.08
C VAL A 486 27.35 -27.72 -17.97
N LYS A 487 26.83 -27.52 -16.74
CA LYS A 487 26.99 -28.47 -15.63
C LYS A 487 26.31 -29.83 -15.90
N LYS A 488 25.21 -29.87 -16.64
CA LYS A 488 24.58 -31.13 -17.10
C LYS A 488 25.34 -31.79 -18.25
N GLY A 489 25.95 -31.01 -19.15
CA GLY A 489 26.80 -31.51 -20.23
C GLY A 489 28.11 -32.13 -19.74
N GLU A 490 28.74 -31.57 -18.71
CA GLU A 490 29.96 -32.11 -18.10
C GLU A 490 29.69 -33.40 -17.30
N GLN A 491 28.50 -33.56 -16.70
CA GLN A 491 28.11 -34.81 -16.04
C GLN A 491 27.76 -35.94 -17.02
N SER A 492 27.35 -35.62 -18.26
CA SER A 492 27.04 -36.62 -19.29
C SER A 492 28.25 -37.13 -20.07
N ASN A 493 29.43 -36.49 -19.93
CA ASN A 493 30.68 -36.90 -20.59
C ASN A 493 31.63 -37.70 -19.67
N VAL A 494 31.21 -38.03 -18.45
CA VAL A 494 31.97 -38.81 -17.46
C VAL A 494 31.30 -40.18 -17.17
N LEU A 495 30.38 -40.63 -18.02
CA LEU A 495 29.80 -41.98 -17.99
C LEU A 495 30.18 -42.80 -19.22
#